data_AF-F0RRP1-F1
#
_entry.id   AF-F0RRP1-F1
#
_cell.length_a   1.000
_cell.length_b   1.000
_cell.length_c   1.000
_cell.angle_alpha   90.00
_cell.angle_beta   90.00
_cell.angle_gamma   90.00
#
_symmetry.space_group_name_H-M   'P 1'
#
loop_
_entity.id
_entity.type
_entity.pdbx_description
1 polymer ?
#
loop_
_entity_poly.entity_id
_entity_poly.type
_entity_poly.pdbx_seq_one_letter_code
_entity_poly.pdbx_strand_id
1 'polypeptide(L)'
;MKCSYCGSDSLVIQEAIFALNEPFAQKKTVPVKVIRCEACGFEEDDPGNDVLIQKELALQKQSSMVNILNYLNEQGYSNASMERSLGLPARTLARWKNDSAIVPSAAALALMRIVRTYPWILQVADAKFDEEIACSLLSHATVESTRMRSLG
;
A
#
# COMPACT_ATOMS: atom_id res chain seq x y z
N MET A 1 15.06 33.65 -5.48
CA MET A 1 14.51 33.06 -4.25
C MET A 1 15.41 33.47 -3.11
N LYS A 2 14.89 33.75 -1.92
CA LYS A 2 15.69 34.05 -0.73
C LYS A 2 15.45 32.94 0.30
N CYS A 3 16.48 32.62 1.07
CA CYS A 3 16.38 31.71 2.19
C CYS A 3 15.25 32.17 3.12
N SER A 4 14.28 31.28 3.34
CA SER A 4 13.13 31.50 4.22
C SER A 4 13.53 31.74 5.69
N TYR A 5 14.73 31.30 6.10
CA TYR A 5 15.25 31.46 7.45
C TYR A 5 16.10 32.73 7.64
N CYS A 6 17.15 32.93 6.84
CA CYS A 6 18.11 34.02 7.05
C CYS A 6 18.01 35.18 6.03
N GLY A 7 17.19 35.04 4.99
CA GLY A 7 17.01 36.05 3.95
C GLY A 7 18.15 36.18 2.92
N SER A 8 19.22 35.38 3.05
CA SER A 8 20.30 35.29 2.05
C SER A 8 19.78 34.80 0.69
N ASP A 9 20.41 35.24 -0.39
CA ASP A 9 20.17 34.78 -1.76
C ASP A 9 21.12 33.65 -2.18
N SER A 10 22.03 33.22 -1.31
CA SER A 10 22.98 32.14 -1.56
C SER A 10 22.31 30.77 -1.33
N LEU A 11 21.60 30.28 -2.35
CA LEU A 11 20.89 29.00 -2.35
C LEU A 11 21.49 28.05 -3.40
N VAL A 12 21.68 26.78 -3.02
CA VAL A 12 22.13 25.69 -3.90
C VAL A 12 21.11 24.55 -3.90
N ILE A 13 20.90 23.93 -5.05
CA ILE A 13 20.05 22.75 -5.18
C ILE A 13 20.94 21.50 -5.10
N GLN A 14 20.57 20.56 -4.24
CA GLN A 14 21.22 19.26 -4.08
C GLN A 14 20.25 18.15 -4.43
N GLU A 15 20.73 17.11 -5.10
CA GLU A 15 19.95 15.89 -5.34
C GLU A 15 20.09 14.95 -4.15
N ALA A 16 18.97 14.40 -3.70
CA ALA A 16 18.89 13.39 -2.66
C ALA A 16 17.99 12.24 -3.11
N ILE A 17 18.04 11.12 -2.38
CA ILE A 17 17.23 9.94 -2.67
C ILE A 17 16.18 9.76 -1.58
N PHE A 18 14.91 9.73 -1.98
CA PHE A 18 13.78 9.44 -1.10
C PHE A 18 13.32 7.98 -1.28
N ALA A 19 13.21 7.23 -0.19
CA ALA A 19 12.76 5.84 -0.22
C ALA A 19 11.24 5.74 -0.06
N LEU A 20 10.56 5.18 -1.05
CA LEU A 20 9.16 4.78 -0.99
C LEU A 20 9.03 3.34 -0.52
N ASN A 21 8.26 3.16 0.54
CA ASN A 21 7.94 1.85 1.11
C ASN A 21 6.43 1.64 1.15
N GLU A 22 5.93 0.87 0.18
CA GLU A 22 4.53 0.52 0.06
C GLU A 22 4.37 -0.98 0.32
N PRO A 23 3.56 -1.39 1.33
CA PRO A 23 3.38 -2.80 1.69
C PRO A 23 2.98 -3.65 0.48
N PHE A 24 3.59 -4.82 0.35
CA PHE A 24 3.33 -5.77 -0.76
C PHE A 24 3.67 -5.23 -2.16
N ALA A 25 4.34 -4.08 -2.26
CA ALA A 25 4.97 -3.61 -3.47
C ALA A 25 6.51 -3.69 -3.35
N GLN A 26 7.21 -3.50 -4.46
CA GLN A 26 8.67 -3.46 -4.45
C GLN A 26 9.17 -2.12 -3.92
N LYS A 27 10.21 -2.15 -3.08
CA LYS A 27 10.90 -0.93 -2.63
C LYS A 27 11.29 -0.08 -3.84
N LYS A 28 11.02 1.22 -3.77
CA LYS A 28 11.38 2.15 -4.83
C LYS A 28 12.02 3.39 -4.25
N THR A 29 12.95 3.95 -5.01
CA THR A 29 13.64 5.19 -4.67
C THR A 29 13.29 6.25 -5.70
N VAL A 30 13.13 7.49 -5.24
CA VAL A 30 12.79 8.64 -6.07
C VAL A 30 13.86 9.72 -5.86
N PRO A 31 14.43 10.29 -6.93
CA PRO A 31 15.32 11.42 -6.81
C PRO A 31 14.51 12.66 -6.40
N VAL A 32 14.95 13.34 -5.35
CA VAL A 32 14.33 14.57 -4.83
C VAL A 32 15.36 15.69 -4.78
N LYS A 33 14.89 16.94 -4.79
CA LYS A 33 15.73 18.12 -4.74
C LYS A 33 15.61 18.80 -3.38
N VAL A 34 16.73 19.03 -2.73
CA VAL A 34 16.82 19.79 -1.48
C VAL A 34 17.47 21.13 -1.79
N ILE A 35 16.82 22.22 -1.40
CA ILE A 35 17.34 23.58 -1.53
C ILE A 35 18.06 23.90 -0.23
N ARG A 36 19.37 24.13 -0.30
CA ARG A 36 20.20 24.45 0.86
C ARG A 36 20.71 25.88 0.77
N CYS A 37 20.63 26.63 1.86
CA CYS A 37 21.26 27.93 1.97
C CYS A 37 22.74 27.79 2.34
N GLU A 38 23.64 28.36 1.54
CA GLU A 38 25.08 28.32 1.81
C GLU A 38 25.48 29.26 2.95
N ALA A 39 24.69 30.30 3.23
CA ALA A 39 24.99 31.28 4.27
C ALA A 39 24.66 30.79 5.69
N CYS A 40 23.54 30.08 5.88
CA CYS A 40 23.10 29.61 7.20
C CYS A 40 22.94 28.09 7.31
N GLY A 41 23.07 27.35 6.22
CA GLY A 41 22.92 25.90 6.19
C GLY A 41 21.47 25.40 6.22
N PHE A 42 20.46 26.27 6.24
CA PHE A 42 19.05 25.88 6.26
C PHE A 42 18.68 25.10 4.99
N GLU A 43 17.89 24.04 5.15
CA GLU A 43 17.42 23.16 4.08
C GLU A 43 15.90 23.22 3.96
N GLU A 44 15.41 23.30 2.73
CA GLU A 44 13.99 23.27 2.39
C GLU A 44 13.76 22.36 1.18
N ASP A 45 12.62 21.66 1.18
CA ASP A 45 12.27 20.75 0.08
C ASP A 45 11.81 21.55 -1.16
N ASP A 46 12.22 21.09 -2.35
CA ASP A 46 11.67 21.61 -3.60
C ASP A 46 10.18 21.21 -3.72
N PRO A 47 9.25 22.16 -3.96
CA PRO A 47 7.82 21.85 -4.10
C PRO A 47 7.48 20.84 -5.22
N GLY A 48 8.36 20.69 -6.22
CA GLY A 48 8.22 19.69 -7.27
C GLY A 48 8.43 18.25 -6.78
N ASN A 49 9.07 18.06 -5.62
CA ASN A 49 9.23 16.75 -5.00
C ASN A 49 7.88 16.13 -4.66
N ASP A 50 6.93 16.91 -4.15
CA ASP A 50 5.62 16.39 -3.75
C ASP A 50 4.87 15.78 -4.94
N VAL A 51 4.88 16.45 -6.09
CA VAL A 51 4.23 15.96 -7.31
C VAL A 51 4.86 14.64 -7.77
N LEU A 52 6.20 14.56 -7.73
CA LEU A 52 6.94 13.36 -8.12
C LEU A 52 6.69 12.20 -7.15
N ILE A 53 6.77 12.47 -5.84
CA ILE A 53 6.54 11.49 -4.77
C ILE A 53 5.12 10.96 -4.84
N GLN A 54 4.11 11.82 -4.97
CA GLN A 54 2.70 11.39 -5.04
C GLN A 54 2.41 10.54 -6.28
N LYS A 55 3.00 10.90 -7.44
CA LYS A 55 2.89 10.11 -8.66
C LYS A 55 3.47 8.71 -8.47
N GLU A 56 4.70 8.61 -7.95
CA GLU A 56 5.37 7.33 -7.74
C GLU A 56 4.69 6.49 -6.65
N LEU A 57 4.19 7.13 -5.60
CA LEU A 57 3.41 6.47 -4.55
C LEU A 57 2.09 5.90 -5.09
N ALA A 58 1.41 6.59 -6.02
CA ALA A 58 0.20 6.08 -6.65
C ALA A 58 0.48 4.80 -7.48
N LEU A 59 1.57 4.78 -8.24
CA LEU A 59 2.01 3.59 -8.98
C LEU A 59 2.36 2.43 -8.03
N GLN A 60 3.03 2.74 -6.92
CA GLN A 60 3.35 1.76 -5.88
C GLN A 60 2.08 1.16 -5.26
N LYS A 61 1.08 1.98 -4.91
CA LYS A 61 -0.21 1.52 -4.36
C LYS A 61 -0.96 0.61 -5.33
N GLN A 62 -0.90 0.92 -6.63
CA GLN A 62 -1.47 0.05 -7.65
C GLN A 62 -0.72 -1.29 -7.74
N SER A 63 0.61 -1.26 -7.76
CA SER A 63 1.41 -2.49 -7.75
C SER A 63 1.13 -3.35 -6.51
N SER A 64 1.01 -2.73 -5.33
CA SER A 64 0.60 -3.39 -4.08
C SER A 64 -0.73 -4.13 -4.25
N MET A 65 -1.75 -3.46 -4.81
CA MET A 65 -3.05 -4.06 -5.06
C MET A 65 -2.97 -5.27 -6.01
N VAL A 66 -2.24 -5.13 -7.12
CA VAL A 66 -2.06 -6.23 -8.08
C VAL A 66 -1.38 -7.42 -7.41
N ASN A 67 -0.33 -7.19 -6.62
CA ASN A 67 0.40 -8.24 -5.92
C ASN A 67 -0.47 -8.93 -4.84
N ILE A 68 -1.28 -8.16 -4.11
CA ILE A 68 -2.27 -8.69 -3.16
C ILE A 68 -3.24 -9.63 -3.89
N LEU A 69 -3.81 -9.19 -5.01
CA LEU A 69 -4.78 -9.98 -5.76
C LEU A 69 -4.17 -11.22 -6.39
N ASN A 70 -2.95 -11.13 -6.93
CA ASN A 70 -2.23 -12.29 -7.44
C ASN A 70 -2.01 -13.34 -6.35
N TYR A 71 -1.52 -12.90 -5.19
CA TYR A 71 -1.31 -13.78 -4.04
C TYR A 71 -2.62 -14.49 -3.63
N LEU A 72 -3.73 -13.76 -3.48
CA LEU A 72 -5.01 -14.36 -3.09
C LEU A 72 -5.52 -15.34 -4.15
N ASN A 73 -5.35 -15.03 -5.43
CA ASN A 73 -5.73 -15.92 -6.52
C ASN A 73 -4.90 -17.21 -6.53
N GLU A 74 -3.59 -17.13 -6.24
CA GLU A 74 -2.71 -18.29 -6.09
C GLU A 74 -3.10 -19.17 -4.89
N GLN A 75 -3.69 -18.58 -3.85
CA GLN A 75 -4.28 -19.31 -2.71
C GLN A 75 -5.68 -19.89 -3.02
N GLY A 76 -6.19 -19.74 -4.25
CA GLY A 76 -7.47 -20.29 -4.69
C GLY A 76 -8.68 -19.37 -4.52
N TYR A 77 -8.50 -18.14 -4.01
CA TYR A 77 -9.58 -17.17 -3.92
C TYR A 77 -9.79 -16.47 -5.27
N SER A 78 -10.89 -16.77 -5.95
CA SER A 78 -11.20 -16.07 -7.22
C SER A 78 -11.69 -14.64 -6.96
N ASN A 79 -11.40 -13.71 -7.89
CA ASN A 79 -11.90 -12.33 -7.84
C ASN A 79 -13.42 -12.28 -7.64
N ALA A 80 -14.18 -13.10 -8.38
CA ALA A 80 -15.64 -13.13 -8.28
C ALA A 80 -16.12 -13.64 -6.91
N SER A 81 -15.40 -14.60 -6.30
CA SER A 81 -15.72 -15.04 -4.94
C SER A 81 -15.49 -13.92 -3.95
N MET A 82 -14.31 -13.29 -3.97
CA MET A 82 -13.97 -12.18 -3.06
C MET A 82 -14.92 -10.99 -3.22
N GLU A 83 -15.29 -10.64 -4.45
CA GLU A 83 -16.26 -9.58 -4.72
C GLU A 83 -17.62 -9.87 -4.07
N ARG A 84 -18.10 -11.12 -4.15
CA ARG A 84 -19.35 -11.52 -3.48
C ARG A 84 -19.23 -11.49 -1.96
N SER A 85 -18.17 -12.08 -1.40
CA SER A 85 -17.94 -12.14 0.05
C SER A 85 -17.87 -10.74 0.64
N LEU A 86 -17.17 -9.82 -0.02
CA LEU A 86 -16.96 -8.45 0.46
C LEU A 86 -18.08 -7.47 0.03
N GLY A 87 -19.10 -7.92 -0.70
CA GLY A 87 -20.18 -7.05 -1.19
C GLY A 87 -19.73 -5.99 -2.20
N LEU A 88 -18.65 -6.25 -2.96
CA LEU A 88 -18.14 -5.35 -3.99
C LEU A 88 -18.92 -5.51 -5.30
N PRO A 89 -19.09 -4.43 -6.10
CA PRO A 89 -19.62 -4.55 -7.45
C PRO A 89 -18.80 -5.51 -8.31
N ALA A 90 -19.48 -6.24 -9.19
CA ALA A 90 -18.84 -7.19 -10.09
C ALA A 90 -17.72 -6.52 -10.91
N ARG A 91 -16.62 -7.25 -11.09
CA ARG A 91 -15.40 -6.84 -11.80
C ARG A 91 -14.59 -5.72 -11.14
N THR A 92 -14.90 -5.28 -9.93
CA THR A 92 -14.10 -4.28 -9.20
C THR A 92 -12.64 -4.74 -9.04
N LEU A 93 -12.41 -5.96 -8.55
CA LEU A 93 -11.06 -6.48 -8.33
C LEU A 93 -10.37 -6.78 -9.67
N ALA A 94 -11.14 -7.26 -10.66
CA ALA A 94 -10.61 -7.47 -12.01
C ALA A 94 -10.14 -6.16 -12.66
N ARG A 95 -10.83 -5.04 -12.41
CA ARG A 95 -10.42 -3.72 -12.88
C ARG A 95 -9.15 -3.23 -12.19
N TRP A 96 -9.09 -3.31 -10.86
CA TRP A 96 -7.86 -2.93 -10.12
C TRP A 96 -6.64 -3.76 -10.52
N LYS A 97 -6.85 -5.02 -10.91
CA LYS A 97 -5.77 -5.90 -11.36
C LYS A 97 -5.24 -5.57 -12.76
N ASN A 98 -6.13 -5.22 -13.69
CA ASN A 98 -5.79 -5.16 -15.12
C ASN A 98 -5.75 -3.75 -15.70
N ASP A 99 -6.37 -2.77 -15.04
CA ASP A 99 -6.47 -1.40 -15.53
C ASP A 99 -5.50 -0.49 -14.77
N SER A 100 -4.37 -0.19 -15.43
CA SER A 100 -3.34 0.69 -14.88
C SER A 100 -3.79 2.14 -14.65
N ALA A 101 -4.93 2.56 -15.21
CA ALA A 101 -5.49 3.89 -14.97
C ALA A 101 -6.29 3.97 -13.66
N ILE A 102 -6.65 2.83 -13.06
CA ILE A 102 -7.46 2.80 -11.84
C ILE A 102 -6.56 2.65 -10.64
N VAL A 103 -6.52 3.70 -9.82
CA VAL A 103 -5.88 3.67 -8.51
C VAL A 103 -6.94 3.34 -7.47
N PRO A 104 -6.78 2.26 -6.68
CA PRO A 104 -7.71 1.96 -5.59
C PRO A 104 -7.68 3.06 -4.53
N SER A 105 -8.83 3.30 -3.90
CA SER A 105 -8.88 4.24 -2.78
C SER A 105 -8.01 3.74 -1.60
N ALA A 106 -7.64 4.66 -0.70
CA ALA A 106 -6.88 4.30 0.49
C ALA A 106 -7.60 3.25 1.35
N ALA A 107 -8.93 3.37 1.48
CA ALA A 107 -9.77 2.41 2.20
C ALA A 107 -9.79 1.02 1.52
N ALA A 108 -9.92 0.99 0.19
CA ALA A 108 -9.87 -0.25 -0.57
C ALA A 108 -8.53 -0.97 -0.39
N LEU A 109 -7.42 -0.22 -0.48
CA LEU A 109 -6.10 -0.78 -0.29
C LEU A 109 -5.88 -1.28 1.14
N ALA A 110 -6.32 -0.54 2.15
CA ALA A 110 -6.27 -0.96 3.55
C ALA A 110 -7.03 -2.28 3.78
N LEU A 111 -8.26 -2.38 3.26
CA LEU A 111 -9.05 -3.61 3.34
C LEU A 111 -8.32 -4.79 2.68
N MET A 112 -7.82 -4.59 1.47
CA MET A 112 -7.15 -5.67 0.74
C MET A 112 -5.84 -6.11 1.41
N ARG A 113 -5.11 -5.21 2.08
CA ARG A 113 -3.95 -5.57 2.92
C ARG A 113 -4.36 -6.45 4.10
N ILE A 114 -5.50 -6.15 4.75
CA ILE A 114 -6.04 -6.97 5.84
C ILE A 114 -6.45 -8.35 5.31
N VAL A 115 -7.20 -8.41 4.21
CA VAL A 115 -7.63 -9.66 3.58
C VAL A 115 -6.42 -10.52 3.17
N ARG A 116 -5.37 -9.91 2.58
CA ARG A 116 -4.13 -10.64 2.25
C ARG A 116 -3.46 -11.21 3.49
N THR A 117 -3.46 -10.47 4.59
CA THR A 117 -2.80 -10.87 5.85
C THR A 117 -3.59 -11.96 6.56
N TYR A 118 -4.92 -11.90 6.48
CA TYR A 118 -5.83 -12.82 7.14
C TYR A 118 -6.92 -13.32 6.16
N PRO A 119 -6.59 -14.22 5.22
CA PRO A 119 -7.53 -14.63 4.17
C PRO A 119 -8.80 -15.31 4.70
N TRP A 120 -8.76 -15.89 5.91
CA TRP A 120 -9.92 -16.47 6.59
C TRP A 120 -11.04 -15.46 6.85
N ILE A 121 -10.75 -14.16 6.86
CA ILE A 121 -11.77 -13.10 6.95
C ILE A 121 -12.77 -13.17 5.79
N LEU A 122 -12.40 -13.73 4.64
CA LEU A 122 -13.35 -13.94 3.54
C LEU A 122 -14.48 -14.90 3.93
N GLN A 123 -14.18 -15.94 4.73
CA GLN A 123 -15.20 -16.87 5.24
C GLN A 123 -16.10 -16.21 6.29
N VAL A 124 -15.53 -15.30 7.10
CA VAL A 124 -16.32 -14.46 8.02
C VAL A 124 -17.28 -13.56 7.24
N ALA A 125 -16.81 -12.98 6.14
CA ALA A 125 -17.62 -12.13 5.28
C ALA A 125 -18.75 -12.93 4.60
N ASP A 126 -18.48 -14.15 4.14
CA ASP A 126 -19.50 -15.08 3.64
C ASP A 126 -20.55 -15.42 4.72
N ALA A 127 -20.11 -15.54 5.97
CA ALA A 127 -20.96 -15.70 7.15
C ALA A 127 -21.61 -14.39 7.64
N LYS A 128 -21.54 -13.31 6.85
CA LYS A 128 -22.12 -11.99 7.17
C LYS A 128 -21.61 -11.39 8.48
N PHE A 129 -20.35 -11.65 8.82
CA PHE A 129 -19.69 -11.16 10.03
C PHE A 129 -20.35 -11.66 11.33
N ASP A 130 -20.88 -12.88 11.30
CA ASP A 130 -21.32 -13.58 12.51
C ASP A 130 -20.14 -13.76 13.49
N GLU A 131 -20.34 -13.28 14.73
CA GLU A 131 -19.29 -13.22 15.75
C GLU A 131 -18.86 -14.61 16.24
N GLU A 132 -19.80 -15.55 16.37
CA GLU A 132 -19.52 -16.91 16.83
C GLU A 132 -18.69 -17.66 15.79
N ILE A 133 -19.06 -17.53 14.52
CA ILE A 133 -18.31 -18.11 13.39
C ILE A 133 -16.92 -17.46 13.29
N ALA A 134 -16.82 -16.13 13.44
CA ALA A 134 -15.53 -15.44 13.42
C ALA A 134 -14.59 -15.91 14.53
N CYS A 135 -15.08 -16.05 15.77
CA CYS A 135 -14.31 -16.56 16.89
C CYS A 135 -13.84 -18.01 16.67
N SER A 136 -14.71 -18.85 16.11
CA SER A 136 -14.38 -20.23 15.76
C SER A 136 -13.26 -20.30 14.71
N LEU A 137 -13.41 -19.56 13.60
CA LEU A 137 -12.41 -19.50 12.52
C LEU A 137 -11.06 -18.96 13.00
N LEU A 138 -11.06 -17.93 13.85
CA LEU A 138 -9.84 -17.38 14.44
C LEU A 138 -9.11 -18.42 15.31
N SER A 139 -9.85 -19.18 16.11
CA SER A 139 -9.29 -20.25 16.95
C SER A 139 -8.62 -21.33 16.10
N HIS A 140 -9.20 -21.69 14.96
CA HIS A 140 -8.58 -22.62 14.02
C HIS A 140 -7.34 -22.04 13.33
N ALA A 141 -7.41 -20.79 12.85
CA ALA A 141 -6.30 -20.12 12.17
C ALA A 141 -5.07 -19.93 13.07
N THR A 142 -5.28 -19.67 14.37
CA THR A 142 -4.19 -19.52 15.33
C THR A 142 -3.44 -20.82 15.60
N VAL A 143 -4.15 -21.95 15.69
CA VAL A 143 -3.55 -23.29 15.85
C VAL A 143 -2.69 -23.67 14.65
N GLU A 144 -3.16 -23.41 13.44
CA GLU A 144 -2.43 -23.73 12.20
C GLU A 144 -1.15 -22.90 12.04
N SER A 145 -1.22 -21.60 12.37
CA SER A 145 -0.05 -20.71 12.34
C SER A 145 1.03 -21.10 13.36
N THR A 146 0.63 -21.64 14.52
CA THR A 146 1.54 -22.12 15.56
C THR A 146 2.23 -23.42 15.12
N ARG A 147 1.48 -24.31 14.47
CA ARG A 147 1.98 -25.59 13.95
C ARG A 147 3.01 -25.40 12.83
N MET A 148 2.78 -24.45 11.92
CA MET A 148 3.76 -24.11 10.87
C MET A 148 5.07 -23.54 11.43
N ARG A 149 5.04 -22.80 12.54
CA ARG A 149 6.24 -22.26 13.19
C ARG A 149 7.02 -23.30 14.00
N SER A 150 6.38 -24.37 14.46
CA SER A 150 7.05 -25.47 15.19
C SER A 150 7.75 -26.50 14.28
N LEU A 151 7.57 -26.40 12.96
CA LEU A 151 8.13 -27.30 11.96
C LEU A 151 9.23 -26.66 11.09
N GLY A 152 9.61 -25.40 11.39
CA GLY A 152 10.63 -24.63 10.69
C GLY A 152 11.86 -24.39 11.53
#